data_AF-A0A0J6CFJ9-F1
#
_entry.id   AF-A0A0J6CFJ9-F1
#
_cell.length_a   1.000
_cell.length_b   1.000
_cell.length_c   1.000
_cell.angle_alpha   90.00
_cell.angle_beta   90.00
_cell.angle_gamma   90.00
#
_symmetry.space_group_name_H-M   'P 1'
#
loop_
_entity.id
_entity.type
_entity.pdbx_description
1 polymer ?
#
loop_
_entity_poly.entity_id
_entity_poly.type
_entity_poly.pdbx_seq_one_letter_code
_entity_poly.pdbx_strand_id
1 'polypeptide(L)'
;MRKSNYDKSPSTTVDGALWKGWESVLDKLKDVCNVPEELARKVVVIECYHGVYPEELAEHLATLHPSLMIHSDQCFKGVEDIEKMTRPYLTDDRLFGRRAPFYYADFLDADKVKECREKIKAATRLVIVYGHAAAEVVPEADVLVYVDMARWEIQQRFRQGKIDGLGVRNREEAPSLHYKRGYFIDWNVCDALKKQLLPKADYWLDTHIPGMPKMITGETLRAGLEKTARKPFRVVPFFDPAPWGGQWMKEVCDLDKEQANFGWCFDCVPEENSLYLKVEGELFEMASNNLVFYQTRNLLGGPVESRFGQDFPIRFDFLDTMGGGNLSLQVHPTTQYIR
;
A
#
# COMPACT_ATOMS: atom_id res chain seq x y z
N MET A 1 -23.86 3.07 -31.58
CA MET A 1 -23.60 2.75 -30.17
C MET A 1 -23.31 4.05 -29.44
N ARG A 2 -23.86 4.27 -28.23
CA ARG A 2 -23.47 5.44 -27.42
C ARG A 2 -22.01 5.25 -27.01
N LYS A 3 -21.19 6.29 -27.13
CA LYS A 3 -19.83 6.28 -26.59
C LYS A 3 -19.92 6.07 -25.08
N SER A 4 -19.15 5.15 -24.52
CA SER A 4 -19.11 4.93 -23.07
C SER A 4 -18.77 6.25 -22.36
N ASN A 5 -19.47 6.52 -21.27
CA ASN A 5 -19.21 7.63 -20.36
C ASN A 5 -18.50 7.16 -19.07
N TYR A 6 -18.07 5.89 -19.04
CA TYR A 6 -17.43 5.31 -17.87
C TYR A 6 -15.96 5.74 -17.81
N ASP A 7 -15.61 6.49 -16.77
CA ASP A 7 -14.23 6.88 -16.51
C ASP A 7 -13.48 5.73 -15.83
N LYS A 8 -12.45 5.19 -16.49
CA LYS A 8 -11.58 4.11 -16.01
C LYS A 8 -10.36 4.64 -15.22
N SER A 9 -10.13 5.95 -15.24
CA SER A 9 -9.00 6.58 -14.55
C SER A 9 -9.45 7.86 -13.82
N PRO A 10 -10.49 7.78 -12.97
CA PRO A 10 -10.97 8.93 -12.23
C PRO A 10 -9.85 9.46 -11.35
N SER A 11 -9.68 10.78 -11.34
CA SER A 11 -8.57 11.42 -10.62
C SER A 11 -8.97 12.77 -10.01
N THR A 12 -8.25 13.16 -8.97
CA THR A 12 -8.33 14.51 -8.41
C THR A 12 -7.11 15.32 -8.83
N THR A 13 -7.32 16.39 -9.59
CA THR A 13 -6.25 17.35 -9.90
C THR A 13 -5.84 18.12 -8.66
N VAL A 14 -4.54 18.18 -8.39
CA VAL A 14 -3.94 18.93 -7.28
C VAL A 14 -2.65 19.59 -7.76
N ASP A 15 -2.36 20.76 -7.21
CA ASP A 15 -1.13 21.49 -7.50
C ASP A 15 0.04 20.88 -6.71
N GLY A 16 1.23 20.88 -7.29
CA GLY A 16 2.42 20.28 -6.72
C GLY A 16 3.42 19.90 -7.79
N ALA A 17 4.53 19.29 -7.37
CA ALA A 17 5.54 18.74 -8.27
C ALA A 17 5.44 17.22 -8.31
N LEU A 18 5.72 16.63 -9.48
CA LEU A 18 5.83 15.19 -9.65
C LEU A 18 7.16 14.81 -10.32
N TRP A 19 7.88 13.89 -9.71
CA TRP A 19 9.11 13.31 -10.28
C TRP A 19 8.81 11.92 -10.82
N LYS A 20 9.01 11.69 -12.11
CA LYS A 20 8.64 10.45 -12.81
C LYS A 20 9.87 9.70 -13.29
N GLY A 21 9.92 8.40 -12.98
CA GLY A 21 11.04 7.53 -13.29
C GLY A 21 12.21 7.71 -12.32
N TRP A 22 13.04 6.68 -12.22
CA TRP A 22 14.16 6.65 -11.26
C TRP A 22 15.14 7.81 -11.42
N GLU A 23 15.44 8.26 -12.63
CA GLU A 23 16.34 9.40 -12.87
C GLU A 23 15.85 10.68 -12.16
N SER A 24 14.60 11.08 -12.43
CA SER A 24 14.02 12.29 -11.84
C SER A 24 13.81 12.16 -10.33
N VAL A 25 13.40 10.97 -9.86
CA VAL A 25 13.26 10.69 -8.42
C VAL A 25 14.61 10.78 -7.72
N LEU A 26 15.66 10.17 -8.27
CA LEU A 26 17.00 10.20 -7.69
C LEU A 26 17.60 11.59 -7.69
N ASP A 27 17.39 12.38 -8.73
CA ASP A 27 17.85 13.78 -8.75
C ASP A 27 17.21 14.59 -7.63
N LYS A 28 15.91 14.43 -7.40
CA LYS A 28 15.25 15.06 -6.25
C LYS A 28 15.78 14.51 -4.92
N LEU A 29 15.98 13.20 -4.82
CA LEU A 29 16.52 12.58 -3.61
C LEU A 29 17.96 13.02 -3.32
N LYS A 30 18.80 13.33 -4.31
CA LYS A 30 20.14 13.91 -4.10
C LYS A 30 20.05 15.23 -3.35
N ASP A 31 19.14 16.12 -3.74
CA ASP A 31 18.91 17.39 -3.04
C ASP A 31 18.44 17.15 -1.59
N VAL A 32 17.50 16.22 -1.42
CA VAL A 32 16.91 15.87 -0.12
C VAL A 32 17.93 15.18 0.79
N CYS A 33 18.81 14.34 0.25
CA CYS A 33 19.84 13.62 0.98
C CYS A 33 21.12 14.42 1.18
N ASN A 34 21.23 15.62 0.59
CA ASN A 34 22.39 16.47 0.79
C ASN A 34 22.59 16.77 2.29
N VAL A 35 23.84 16.63 2.74
CA VAL A 35 24.24 16.86 4.13
C VAL A 35 25.01 18.17 4.18
N PRO A 36 24.44 19.25 4.74
CA PRO A 36 25.15 20.52 4.90
C PRO A 36 26.45 20.33 5.71
N GLU A 37 27.46 21.17 5.47
CA GLU A 37 28.76 21.06 6.14
C GLU A 37 28.64 21.18 7.68
N GLU A 38 27.67 21.95 8.15
CA GLU A 38 27.35 22.11 9.58
C GLU A 38 26.67 20.89 10.23
N LEU A 39 26.15 19.95 9.44
CA LEU A 39 25.41 18.79 9.95
C LEU A 39 26.31 17.55 9.93
N ALA A 40 26.59 17.00 11.12
CA ALA A 40 27.44 15.81 11.24
C ALA A 40 26.84 14.56 10.57
N ARG A 41 25.51 14.46 10.50
CA ARG A 41 24.77 13.32 9.94
C ARG A 41 23.36 13.73 9.52
N LYS A 42 22.88 13.16 8.42
CA LYS A 42 21.45 13.18 8.04
C LYS A 42 20.93 11.74 7.92
N VAL A 43 19.83 11.43 8.58
CA VAL A 43 19.17 10.12 8.57
C VAL A 43 17.90 10.22 7.72
N VAL A 44 17.89 9.50 6.61
CA VAL A 44 16.74 9.37 5.72
C VAL A 44 16.11 8.00 5.93
N VAL A 45 14.83 7.99 6.27
CA VAL A 45 14.03 6.78 6.39
C VAL A 45 13.17 6.62 5.14
N ILE A 46 13.18 5.41 4.60
CA ILE A 46 12.37 5.00 3.46
C ILE A 46 11.50 3.84 3.93
N GLU A 47 10.32 4.18 4.45
CA GLU A 47 9.37 3.18 4.95
C GLU A 47 8.67 2.50 3.77
N CYS A 48 8.80 1.18 3.70
CA CYS A 48 8.18 0.39 2.65
C CYS A 48 6.90 -0.27 3.16
N TYR A 49 5.77 0.02 2.54
CA TYR A 49 4.56 -0.78 2.72
C TYR A 49 4.75 -2.18 2.12
N HIS A 50 3.90 -3.13 2.52
CA HIS A 50 3.88 -4.48 1.98
C HIS A 50 3.83 -4.50 0.44
N GLY A 51 4.62 -5.37 -0.18
CA GLY A 51 4.64 -5.59 -1.63
C GLY A 51 5.67 -4.77 -2.40
N VAL A 52 6.25 -3.72 -1.78
CA VAL A 52 7.39 -2.98 -2.34
C VAL A 52 8.58 -3.92 -2.58
N TYR A 53 9.34 -3.70 -3.66
CA TYR A 53 10.56 -4.44 -3.96
C TYR A 53 11.77 -3.77 -3.30
N PRO A 54 12.26 -4.24 -2.14
CA PRO A 54 13.39 -3.60 -1.47
C PRO A 54 14.68 -3.71 -2.27
N GLU A 55 14.87 -4.73 -3.10
CA GLU A 55 16.06 -4.89 -3.94
C GLU A 55 16.15 -3.83 -5.04
N GLU A 56 15.01 -3.50 -5.69
CA GLU A 56 14.94 -2.42 -6.67
C GLU A 56 15.27 -1.07 -6.02
N LEU A 57 14.70 -0.81 -4.84
CA LEU A 57 15.04 0.38 -4.06
C LEU A 57 16.52 0.41 -3.72
N ALA A 58 17.08 -0.71 -3.26
CA ALA A 58 18.45 -0.78 -2.81
C ALA A 58 19.45 -0.41 -3.91
N GLU A 59 19.23 -0.90 -5.13
CA GLU A 59 20.05 -0.60 -6.31
C GLU A 59 20.10 0.91 -6.58
N HIS A 60 18.95 1.57 -6.61
CA HIS A 60 18.86 2.99 -6.90
C HIS A 60 19.37 3.87 -5.74
N LEU A 61 19.03 3.53 -4.50
CA LEU A 61 19.45 4.30 -3.32
C LEU A 61 20.96 4.25 -3.07
N ALA A 62 21.62 3.15 -3.44
CA ALA A 62 23.08 3.04 -3.36
C ALA A 62 23.80 4.13 -4.19
N THR A 63 23.18 4.61 -5.28
CA THR A 63 23.72 5.70 -6.11
C THR A 63 23.74 7.06 -5.44
N LEU A 64 23.07 7.21 -4.29
CA LEU A 64 23.15 8.39 -3.43
C LEU A 64 24.40 8.38 -2.54
N HIS A 65 25.21 7.31 -2.60
CA HIS A 65 26.45 7.12 -1.87
C HIS A 65 26.32 7.36 -0.34
N PRO A 66 25.34 6.73 0.34
CA PRO A 66 25.24 6.84 1.80
C PRO A 66 26.48 6.27 2.47
N SER A 67 26.89 6.87 3.60
CA SER A 67 27.97 6.32 4.44
C SER A 67 27.53 5.04 5.17
N LEU A 68 26.23 4.90 5.41
CA LEU A 68 25.59 3.75 6.03
C LEU A 68 24.22 3.54 5.39
N MET A 69 24.00 2.34 4.88
CA MET A 69 22.72 1.92 4.34
C MET A 69 22.27 0.65 5.06
N ILE A 70 21.05 0.67 5.61
CA ILE A 70 20.50 -0.40 6.43
C ILE A 70 19.16 -0.85 5.85
N HIS A 71 19.05 -2.14 5.55
CA HIS A 71 17.78 -2.78 5.30
C HIS A 71 17.15 -3.19 6.65
N SER A 72 15.94 -2.73 6.96
CA SER A 72 15.30 -2.92 8.26
C SER A 72 14.93 -4.37 8.57
N ASP A 73 14.82 -5.25 7.56
CA ASP A 73 14.62 -6.70 7.76
C ASP A 73 15.69 -7.32 8.68
N GLN A 74 16.90 -6.77 8.73
CA GLN A 74 17.93 -7.26 9.64
C GLN A 74 17.53 -7.12 11.12
N CYS A 75 16.54 -6.27 11.43
CA CYS A 75 16.02 -6.05 12.78
C CYS A 75 14.84 -6.97 13.12
N PHE A 76 14.35 -7.80 12.20
CA PHE A 76 13.23 -8.71 12.46
C PHE A 76 13.64 -9.90 13.32
N LYS A 77 12.65 -10.46 14.04
CA LYS A 77 12.73 -11.79 14.67
C LYS A 77 12.97 -12.88 13.60
N GLY A 78 13.38 -14.06 14.04
CA GLY A 78 13.53 -15.21 13.14
C GLY A 78 12.21 -15.57 12.46
N VAL A 79 12.30 -16.13 11.24
CA VAL A 79 11.12 -16.58 10.47
C VAL A 79 10.26 -17.54 11.30
N GLU A 80 10.89 -18.53 11.96
CA GLU A 80 10.18 -19.50 12.80
C GLU A 80 9.44 -18.84 13.97
N ASP A 81 10.01 -17.81 14.59
CA ASP A 81 9.38 -17.07 15.68
C ASP A 81 8.15 -16.31 15.19
N ILE A 82 8.27 -15.67 14.02
CA ILE A 82 7.17 -14.92 13.41
C ILE A 82 6.05 -15.86 12.96
N GLU A 83 6.37 -17.01 12.36
CA GLU A 83 5.41 -18.04 12.00
C GLU A 83 4.68 -18.58 13.23
N LYS A 84 5.41 -18.91 14.29
CA LYS A 84 4.83 -19.38 15.56
C LYS A 84 3.93 -18.33 16.20
N MET A 85 4.35 -17.06 16.17
CA MET A 85 3.59 -15.93 16.70
C MET A 85 2.28 -15.70 15.93
N THR A 86 2.32 -15.85 14.61
CA THR A 86 1.19 -15.52 13.71
C THR A 86 0.23 -16.67 13.45
N ARG A 87 0.68 -17.93 13.56
CA ARG A 87 -0.13 -19.13 13.29
C ARG A 87 -1.46 -19.17 14.04
N PRO A 88 -1.56 -18.82 15.35
CA PRO A 88 -2.85 -18.83 16.06
C PRO A 88 -3.92 -17.89 15.45
N TYR A 89 -3.50 -16.85 14.73
CA TYR A 89 -4.39 -15.90 14.06
C TYR A 89 -4.76 -16.32 12.65
N LEU A 90 -3.88 -17.04 11.96
CA LEU A 90 -4.24 -17.64 10.68
C LEU A 90 -5.26 -18.75 10.87
N THR A 91 -5.10 -19.61 11.88
CA THR A 91 -5.93 -20.83 12.06
C THR A 91 -5.78 -21.83 10.90
N ASP A 92 -6.33 -23.04 11.08
CA ASP A 92 -6.31 -24.11 10.07
C ASP A 92 -7.49 -24.04 9.08
N ASP A 93 -8.45 -23.13 9.30
CA ASP A 93 -9.52 -22.89 8.33
C ASP A 93 -8.92 -22.40 7.00
N ARG A 94 -9.47 -22.79 5.85
CA ARG A 94 -8.86 -22.41 4.57
C ARG A 94 -8.99 -20.91 4.26
N LEU A 95 -10.05 -20.27 4.74
CA LEU A 95 -10.43 -18.90 4.38
C LEU A 95 -10.35 -17.95 5.58
N PHE A 96 -10.80 -18.40 6.75
CA PHE A 96 -10.97 -17.55 7.91
C PHE A 96 -9.75 -17.57 8.83
N GLY A 97 -9.47 -16.41 9.39
CA GLY A 97 -8.52 -16.17 10.46
C GLY A 97 -9.11 -15.19 11.47
N ARG A 98 -8.27 -14.70 12.38
CA ARG A 98 -8.62 -13.71 13.39
C ARG A 98 -7.74 -12.49 13.17
N ARG A 99 -8.31 -11.27 13.24
CA ARG A 99 -7.53 -10.04 13.17
C ARG A 99 -6.52 -10.03 14.31
N ALA A 100 -5.24 -9.99 13.98
CA ALA A 100 -4.17 -9.98 14.96
C ALA A 100 -3.93 -8.55 15.48
N PRO A 101 -3.77 -8.34 16.80
CA PRO A 101 -3.50 -7.03 17.39
C PRO A 101 -2.00 -6.68 17.34
N PHE A 102 -1.31 -7.03 16.25
CA PHE A 102 0.12 -6.82 16.13
C PHE A 102 0.47 -5.46 15.53
N TYR A 103 1.64 -4.97 15.92
CA TYR A 103 2.33 -3.81 15.37
C TYR A 103 3.74 -4.22 14.92
N TYR A 104 4.43 -3.37 14.17
CA TYR A 104 5.80 -3.70 13.72
C TYR A 104 6.74 -4.01 14.89
N ALA A 105 6.58 -3.36 16.03
CA ALA A 105 7.33 -3.67 17.25
C ALA A 105 7.25 -5.15 17.66
N ASP A 106 6.13 -5.84 17.39
CA ASP A 106 5.97 -7.27 17.68
C ASP A 106 6.77 -8.16 16.72
N PHE A 107 7.13 -7.68 15.53
CA PHE A 107 7.93 -8.41 14.55
C PHE A 107 9.44 -8.17 14.72
N LEU A 108 9.83 -7.12 15.44
CA LEU A 108 11.21 -6.71 15.63
C LEU A 108 11.87 -7.42 16.83
N ASP A 109 13.15 -7.72 16.68
CA ASP A 109 14.03 -8.19 17.74
C ASP A 109 14.66 -6.97 18.45
N ALA A 110 14.42 -6.84 19.75
CA ALA A 110 14.83 -5.67 20.52
C ALA A 110 16.35 -5.44 20.55
N ASP A 111 17.14 -6.52 20.58
CA ASP A 111 18.60 -6.43 20.62
C ASP A 111 19.14 -6.00 19.25
N LYS A 112 18.58 -6.54 18.16
CA LYS A 112 18.95 -6.13 16.80
C LYS A 112 18.56 -4.67 16.52
N VAL A 113 17.39 -4.23 16.99
CA VAL A 113 16.98 -2.82 16.89
C VAL A 113 17.95 -1.92 17.65
N LYS A 114 18.35 -2.31 18.86
CA LYS A 114 19.32 -1.56 19.66
C LYS A 114 20.66 -1.44 18.96
N GLU A 115 21.21 -2.55 18.46
CA GLU A 115 22.47 -2.57 17.71
C GLU A 115 22.39 -1.69 16.45
N CYS A 116 21.28 -1.78 15.72
CA CYS A 116 21.01 -0.95 14.54
C CYS A 116 21.04 0.55 14.88
N ARG A 117 20.34 0.95 15.96
CA ARG A 117 20.32 2.34 16.44
C ARG A 117 21.69 2.83 16.88
N GLU A 118 22.51 1.96 17.50
CA GLU A 118 23.89 2.30 17.87
C GLU A 118 24.78 2.53 16.63
N LYS A 119 24.65 1.70 15.58
CA LYS A 119 25.33 1.89 14.29
C LYS A 119 24.94 3.22 13.64
N ILE A 120 23.64 3.53 13.60
CA ILE A 120 23.14 4.81 13.07
C ILE A 120 23.69 5.98 13.88
N LYS A 121 23.72 5.86 15.21
CA LYS A 121 24.25 6.90 16.11
C LYS A 121 25.73 7.19 15.85
N ALA A 122 26.52 6.17 15.55
CA ALA A 122 27.96 6.28 15.29
C ALA A 122 28.30 6.72 13.85
N ALA A 123 27.37 6.61 12.91
CA ALA A 123 27.58 7.01 11.52
C ALA A 123 27.65 8.54 11.36
N THR A 124 28.30 8.97 10.28
CA THR A 124 28.44 10.38 9.87
C THR A 124 27.88 10.56 8.47
N ARG A 125 27.65 11.79 8.00
CA ARG A 125 27.10 12.07 6.65
C ARG A 125 25.72 11.39 6.45
N LEU A 126 25.42 10.92 5.24
CA LEU A 126 24.13 10.38 4.86
C LEU A 126 23.95 8.95 5.36
N VAL A 127 22.92 8.72 6.16
CA VAL A 127 22.45 7.39 6.56
C VAL A 127 21.09 7.14 5.93
N ILE A 128 20.93 5.99 5.27
CA ILE A 128 19.65 5.54 4.71
C ILE A 128 19.19 4.28 5.44
N VAL A 129 17.98 4.30 5.98
CA VAL A 129 17.31 3.12 6.55
C VAL A 129 16.07 2.86 5.72
N TYR A 130 15.96 1.67 5.13
CA TYR A 130 14.87 1.34 4.20
C TYR A 130 14.29 -0.06 4.46
N GLY A 131 13.05 -0.27 4.05
CA GLY A 131 12.35 -1.55 4.20
C GLY A 131 11.12 -1.46 5.11
N HIS A 132 10.55 -2.60 5.45
CA HIS A 132 9.42 -2.68 6.39
C HIS A 132 9.86 -2.28 7.79
N ALA A 133 9.07 -1.48 8.50
CA ALA A 133 9.39 -1.02 9.86
C ALA A 133 10.63 -0.11 9.96
N ALA A 134 11.15 0.43 8.86
CA ALA A 134 12.27 1.36 8.88
C ALA A 134 11.99 2.57 9.78
N ALA A 135 10.76 3.10 9.75
CA ALA A 135 10.32 4.20 10.62
C ALA A 135 10.04 3.78 12.07
N GLU A 136 9.81 2.49 12.34
CA GLU A 136 9.74 1.96 13.71
C GLU A 136 11.16 1.81 14.31
N VAL A 137 12.12 1.37 13.48
CA VAL A 137 13.53 1.28 13.85
C VAL A 137 14.11 2.68 14.09
N VAL A 138 13.74 3.67 13.28
CA VAL A 138 14.19 5.07 13.40
C VAL A 138 12.97 6.01 13.46
N PRO A 139 12.39 6.22 14.67
CA PRO A 139 11.20 7.05 14.82
C PRO A 139 11.45 8.54 14.54
N GLU A 140 12.68 8.99 14.77
CA GLU A 140 13.14 10.37 14.57
C GLU A 140 14.12 10.41 13.40
N ALA A 141 13.59 10.61 12.19
CA ALA A 141 14.35 10.78 10.97
C ALA A 141 14.39 12.25 10.54
N ASP A 142 15.46 12.66 9.86
CA ASP A 142 15.56 14.01 9.28
C ASP A 142 14.68 14.15 8.02
N VAL A 143 14.45 13.04 7.31
CA VAL A 143 13.54 12.94 6.17
C VAL A 143 12.85 11.58 6.19
N LEU A 144 11.55 11.57 5.93
CA LEU A 144 10.73 10.38 5.76
C LEU A 144 10.14 10.30 4.34
N VAL A 145 10.57 9.30 3.59
CA VAL A 145 9.94 8.88 2.33
C VAL A 145 9.08 7.67 2.60
N TYR A 146 7.81 7.72 2.19
CA TYR A 146 6.90 6.59 2.30
C TYR A 146 6.68 5.95 0.93
N VAL A 147 6.90 4.64 0.82
CA VAL A 147 6.81 3.89 -0.43
C VAL A 147 5.66 2.91 -0.36
N ASP A 148 4.68 3.00 -1.25
CA ASP A 148 3.55 2.07 -1.26
C ASP A 148 2.92 1.80 -2.63
N MET A 149 1.90 0.95 -2.57
CA MET A 149 0.99 0.63 -3.65
C MET A 149 -0.37 0.20 -3.08
N ALA A 150 -1.39 0.17 -3.94
CA ALA A 150 -2.68 -0.40 -3.63
C ALA A 150 -2.61 -1.93 -3.51
N ARG A 151 -3.51 -2.51 -2.72
CA ARG A 151 -3.44 -3.93 -2.39
C ARG A 151 -3.73 -4.85 -3.57
N TRP A 152 -4.50 -4.40 -4.57
CA TRP A 152 -4.68 -5.18 -5.80
C TRP A 152 -3.33 -5.54 -6.44
N GLU A 153 -2.36 -4.62 -6.46
CA GLU A 153 -1.03 -4.87 -7.01
C GLU A 153 -0.23 -5.84 -6.11
N ILE A 154 -0.34 -5.71 -4.79
CA ILE A 154 0.26 -6.68 -3.83
C ILE A 154 -0.27 -8.09 -4.11
N GLN A 155 -1.58 -8.23 -4.35
CA GLN A 155 -2.18 -9.52 -4.70
C GLN A 155 -1.64 -10.08 -6.03
N GLN A 156 -1.40 -9.24 -7.03
CA GLN A 156 -0.78 -9.67 -8.29
C GLN A 156 0.65 -10.13 -8.09
N ARG A 157 1.44 -9.42 -7.26
CA ARG A 157 2.80 -9.82 -6.91
C ARG A 157 2.83 -11.16 -6.17
N PHE A 158 1.86 -11.43 -5.30
CA PHE A 158 1.68 -12.75 -4.69
C PHE A 158 1.38 -13.84 -5.71
N ARG A 159 0.45 -13.60 -6.65
CA ARG A 159 0.13 -14.57 -7.71
C ARG A 159 1.32 -14.90 -8.61
N GLN A 160 2.27 -13.97 -8.74
CA GLN A 160 3.50 -14.15 -9.51
C GLN A 160 4.66 -14.73 -8.68
N GLY A 161 4.47 -15.02 -7.39
CA GLY A 161 5.52 -15.54 -6.51
C GLY A 161 6.66 -14.54 -6.29
N LYS A 162 6.39 -13.22 -6.38
CA LYS A 162 7.42 -12.17 -6.35
C LYS A 162 7.74 -11.64 -4.97
N ILE A 163 6.86 -11.85 -3.99
CA ILE A 163 6.99 -11.31 -2.65
C ILE A 163 6.62 -12.37 -1.61
N ASP A 164 7.20 -12.24 -0.42
CA ASP A 164 6.80 -13.00 0.76
C ASP A 164 5.82 -12.16 1.61
N GLY A 165 5.13 -12.81 2.55
CA GLY A 165 4.48 -12.09 3.63
C GLY A 165 5.50 -11.43 4.57
N LEU A 166 5.05 -10.43 5.31
CA LEU A 166 5.84 -9.72 6.31
C LEU A 166 6.63 -10.65 7.26
N GLY A 167 7.96 -10.65 7.17
CA GLY A 167 8.86 -11.36 8.07
C GLY A 167 8.86 -12.90 7.94
N VAL A 168 8.33 -13.45 6.84
CA VAL A 168 8.31 -14.90 6.57
C VAL A 168 8.89 -15.20 5.18
N ARG A 169 9.02 -16.49 4.84
CA ARG A 169 9.52 -16.97 3.53
C ARG A 169 8.52 -17.94 2.91
N ASN A 170 7.47 -17.38 2.33
CA ASN A 170 6.29 -18.14 1.92
C ASN A 170 5.79 -17.83 0.51
N ARG A 171 6.59 -17.16 -0.35
CA ARG A 171 6.22 -16.82 -1.74
C ARG A 171 5.71 -17.97 -2.62
N GLU A 172 6.02 -19.22 -2.25
CA GLU A 172 5.60 -20.43 -2.94
C GLU A 172 4.20 -20.92 -2.50
N GLU A 173 3.60 -20.28 -1.47
CA GLU A 173 2.26 -20.61 -1.01
C GLU A 173 1.19 -20.21 -2.03
N ALA A 174 0.02 -20.84 -1.94
CA ALA A 174 -1.11 -20.50 -2.78
C ALA A 174 -1.54 -19.03 -2.56
N PRO A 175 -1.96 -18.29 -3.61
CA PRO A 175 -2.38 -16.89 -3.49
C PRO A 175 -3.47 -16.64 -2.44
N SER A 176 -4.34 -17.62 -2.19
CA SER A 176 -5.37 -17.52 -1.14
C SER A 176 -4.79 -17.46 0.27
N LEU A 177 -3.66 -18.13 0.53
CA LEU A 177 -2.98 -18.11 1.82
C LEU A 177 -2.28 -16.77 2.05
N HIS A 178 -1.67 -16.21 0.99
CA HIS A 178 -1.12 -14.86 1.02
C HIS A 178 -2.19 -13.80 1.29
N TYR A 179 -3.32 -13.83 0.58
CA TYR A 179 -4.43 -12.91 0.83
C TYR A 179 -4.93 -13.03 2.27
N LYS A 180 -5.11 -14.26 2.77
CA LYS A 180 -5.51 -14.53 4.15
C LYS A 180 -4.53 -13.91 5.15
N ARG A 181 -3.22 -14.11 4.95
CA ARG A 181 -2.19 -13.51 5.82
C ARG A 181 -2.17 -11.99 5.76
N GLY A 182 -2.25 -11.43 4.55
CA GLY A 182 -2.38 -9.99 4.33
C GLY A 182 -3.56 -9.41 5.10
N TYR A 183 -4.74 -10.01 4.93
CA TYR A 183 -6.00 -9.52 5.50
C TYR A 183 -6.05 -9.61 7.03
N PHE A 184 -5.59 -10.72 7.61
CA PHE A 184 -5.70 -10.94 9.06
C PHE A 184 -4.51 -10.41 9.85
N ILE A 185 -3.34 -10.24 9.23
CA ILE A 185 -2.09 -9.87 9.91
C ILE A 185 -1.39 -8.70 9.19
N ASP A 186 -0.80 -8.93 8.02
CA ASP A 186 0.28 -8.06 7.52
C ASP A 186 -0.21 -6.65 7.22
N TRP A 187 -1.35 -6.53 6.53
CA TRP A 187 -1.87 -5.22 6.18
C TRP A 187 -2.35 -4.46 7.40
N ASN A 188 -2.83 -5.13 8.45
CA ASN A 188 -3.19 -4.48 9.71
C ASN A 188 -1.95 -3.88 10.40
N VAL A 189 -0.84 -4.62 10.41
CA VAL A 189 0.45 -4.16 10.94
C VAL A 189 0.98 -2.96 10.14
N CYS A 190 0.99 -3.09 8.80
CA CYS A 190 1.48 -2.04 7.92
C CYS A 190 0.60 -0.77 7.98
N ASP A 191 -0.72 -0.93 8.05
CA ASP A 191 -1.68 0.16 8.13
C ASP A 191 -1.56 0.92 9.45
N ALA A 192 -1.29 0.23 10.56
CA ALA A 192 -1.10 0.87 11.85
C ALA A 192 0.04 1.88 11.82
N LEU A 193 1.18 1.53 11.21
CA LEU A 193 2.30 2.47 11.03
C LEU A 193 1.97 3.51 9.96
N LYS A 194 1.39 3.13 8.82
CA LYS A 194 0.95 4.05 7.75
C LYS A 194 0.13 5.21 8.29
N LYS A 195 -0.83 4.94 9.17
CA LYS A 195 -1.69 5.95 9.82
C LYS A 195 -0.90 6.98 10.63
N GLN A 196 0.19 6.56 11.28
CA GLN A 196 1.08 7.44 12.04
C GLN A 196 2.00 8.26 11.13
N LEU A 197 2.36 7.72 9.96
CA LEU A 197 3.32 8.34 9.05
C LEU A 197 2.65 9.27 8.03
N LEU A 198 1.42 9.00 7.60
CA LEU A 198 0.63 9.82 6.66
C LEU A 198 0.68 11.33 6.96
N PRO A 199 0.50 11.80 8.21
CA PRO A 199 0.53 13.22 8.53
C PRO A 199 1.92 13.87 8.41
N LYS A 200 3.01 13.09 8.50
CA LYS A 200 4.37 13.60 8.68
C LYS A 200 5.38 13.19 7.60
N ALA A 201 5.06 12.24 6.73
CA ALA A 201 5.93 11.87 5.63
C ALA A 201 6.20 13.08 4.71
N ASP A 202 7.47 13.27 4.34
CA ASP A 202 7.94 14.37 3.52
C ASP A 202 7.71 14.10 2.03
N TYR A 203 7.82 12.83 1.64
CA TYR A 203 7.63 12.37 0.25
C TYR A 203 6.86 11.06 0.22
N TRP A 204 6.13 10.86 -0.88
CA TRP A 204 5.41 9.63 -1.20
C TRP A 204 5.88 9.10 -2.55
N LEU A 205 6.25 7.83 -2.58
CA LEU A 205 6.79 7.14 -3.76
C LEU A 205 5.84 6.02 -4.19
N ASP A 206 5.17 6.24 -5.31
CA ASP A 206 4.37 5.26 -6.05
C ASP A 206 5.30 4.27 -6.75
N THR A 207 5.11 2.97 -6.47
CA THR A 207 5.88 1.86 -7.07
C THR A 207 5.00 0.81 -7.75
N HIS A 208 3.79 1.18 -8.19
CA HIS A 208 2.88 0.24 -8.86
C HIS A 208 3.50 -0.33 -10.14
N ILE A 209 4.25 0.47 -10.90
CA ILE A 209 4.93 0.06 -12.13
C ILE A 209 6.43 -0.15 -11.83
N PRO A 210 6.94 -1.40 -11.90
CA PRO A 210 8.36 -1.68 -11.70
C PRO A 210 9.24 -0.88 -12.68
N GLY A 211 10.34 -0.31 -12.17
CA GLY A 211 11.28 0.50 -12.95
C GLY A 211 10.80 1.90 -13.32
N MET A 212 9.55 2.27 -13.00
CA MET A 212 8.97 3.56 -13.35
C MET A 212 8.21 4.18 -12.16
N PRO A 213 8.90 4.45 -11.04
CA PRO A 213 8.24 5.04 -9.89
C PRO A 213 7.82 6.48 -10.16
N LYS A 214 6.90 6.99 -9.34
CA LYS A 214 6.57 8.42 -9.30
C LYS A 214 6.66 8.90 -7.87
N MET A 215 7.18 10.10 -7.68
CA MET A 215 7.28 10.72 -6.36
C MET A 215 6.56 12.05 -6.34
N ILE A 216 5.86 12.33 -5.24
CA ILE A 216 5.31 13.63 -4.90
C ILE A 216 5.70 14.01 -3.48
N THR A 217 5.55 15.29 -3.13
CA THR A 217 5.70 15.71 -1.73
C THR A 217 4.54 15.20 -0.88
N GLY A 218 4.77 15.00 0.42
CA GLY A 218 3.71 14.67 1.37
C GLY A 218 2.66 15.77 1.47
N GLU A 219 3.05 17.05 1.28
CA GLU A 219 2.10 18.16 1.22
C GLU A 219 1.14 18.02 0.03
N THR A 220 1.68 17.75 -1.17
CA THR A 220 0.88 17.49 -2.37
C THR A 220 -0.08 16.32 -2.18
N LEU A 221 0.39 15.22 -1.58
CA LEU A 221 -0.46 14.07 -1.26
C LEU A 221 -1.61 14.48 -0.32
N ARG A 222 -1.29 15.08 0.83
CA ARG A 222 -2.29 15.48 1.84
C ARG A 222 -3.31 16.47 1.28
N ALA A 223 -2.87 17.46 0.51
CA ALA A 223 -3.76 18.40 -0.18
C ALA A 223 -4.68 17.69 -1.19
N GLY A 224 -4.15 16.70 -1.92
CA GLY A 224 -4.94 15.87 -2.84
C GLY A 224 -6.01 15.03 -2.13
N LEU A 225 -5.67 14.44 -0.97
CA LEU A 225 -6.61 13.70 -0.13
C LEU A 225 -7.71 14.60 0.43
N GLU A 226 -7.35 15.77 0.98
CA GLU A 226 -8.31 16.76 1.48
C GLU A 226 -9.27 17.24 0.38
N LYS A 227 -8.75 17.54 -0.81
CA LYS A 227 -9.55 17.96 -1.96
C LYS A 227 -10.48 16.84 -2.43
N THR A 228 -10.03 15.59 -2.39
CA THR A 228 -10.84 14.42 -2.77
C THR A 228 -11.99 14.20 -1.79
N ALA A 229 -11.75 14.34 -0.48
CA ALA A 229 -12.78 14.14 0.55
C ALA A 229 -13.93 15.17 0.52
N ARG A 230 -13.74 16.34 -0.11
CA ARG A 230 -14.71 17.45 -0.13
C ARG A 230 -15.61 17.49 -1.37
N LYS A 231 -15.59 16.46 -2.20
CA LYS A 231 -16.41 16.36 -3.42
C LYS A 231 -16.81 14.91 -3.69
N PRO A 232 -17.80 14.65 -4.56
CA PRO A 232 -17.98 13.33 -5.13
C PRO A 232 -16.68 12.87 -5.83
N PHE A 233 -16.25 11.65 -5.54
CA PHE A 233 -15.07 11.04 -6.14
C PHE A 233 -15.35 9.58 -6.49
N ARG A 234 -14.48 9.00 -7.31
CA ARG A 234 -14.40 7.56 -7.57
C ARG A 234 -12.96 7.12 -7.37
N VAL A 235 -12.79 5.87 -6.98
CA VAL A 235 -11.49 5.20 -6.96
C VAL A 235 -11.23 4.58 -8.33
N VAL A 236 -10.00 4.12 -8.57
CA VAL A 236 -9.65 3.45 -9.84
C VAL A 236 -10.32 2.08 -9.87
N PRO A 237 -11.26 1.85 -10.81
CA PRO A 237 -11.93 0.57 -10.90
C PRO A 237 -11.00 -0.49 -11.47
N PHE A 238 -11.09 -1.72 -10.98
CA PHE A 238 -10.49 -2.88 -11.63
C PHE A 238 -11.55 -3.92 -11.99
N PHE A 239 -11.29 -4.64 -13.07
CA PHE A 239 -12.24 -5.54 -13.71
C PHE A 239 -11.67 -6.95 -13.76
N ASP A 240 -12.43 -7.91 -13.25
CA ASP A 240 -11.98 -9.30 -13.17
C ASP A 240 -12.93 -10.25 -13.93
N PRO A 241 -12.38 -11.20 -14.69
CA PRO A 241 -13.17 -12.28 -15.27
C PRO A 241 -13.71 -13.22 -14.18
N ALA A 242 -14.85 -13.84 -14.45
CA ALA A 242 -15.42 -14.85 -13.56
C ALA A 242 -16.05 -15.99 -14.39
N PRO A 243 -16.19 -17.20 -13.83
CA PRO A 243 -16.84 -18.32 -14.55
C PRO A 243 -18.27 -18.00 -15.02
N TRP A 244 -18.97 -17.13 -14.31
CA TRP A 244 -20.32 -16.66 -14.61
C TRP A 244 -20.35 -15.29 -15.32
N GLY A 245 -19.19 -14.70 -15.60
CA GLY A 245 -19.08 -13.33 -16.11
C GLY A 245 -19.81 -13.12 -17.43
N GLY A 246 -20.42 -11.94 -17.55
CA GLY A 246 -21.17 -11.49 -18.71
C GLY A 246 -20.35 -10.69 -19.71
N GLN A 247 -21.08 -9.99 -20.57
CA GLN A 247 -20.55 -9.21 -21.70
C GLN A 247 -20.93 -7.72 -21.62
N TRP A 248 -21.84 -7.33 -20.73
CA TRP A 248 -22.38 -5.98 -20.63
C TRP A 248 -21.31 -4.95 -20.29
N MET A 249 -20.39 -5.28 -19.38
CA MET A 249 -19.29 -4.37 -19.01
C MET A 249 -18.35 -4.07 -20.17
N LYS A 250 -18.18 -4.99 -21.15
CA LYS A 250 -17.38 -4.72 -22.35
C LYS A 250 -17.95 -3.56 -23.15
N GLU A 251 -19.26 -3.49 -23.26
CA GLU A 251 -19.94 -2.44 -24.02
C GLU A 251 -20.06 -1.15 -23.20
N VAL A 252 -20.48 -1.25 -21.94
CA VAL A 252 -20.79 -0.07 -21.11
C VAL A 252 -19.54 0.58 -20.55
N CYS A 253 -18.53 -0.19 -20.16
CA CYS A 253 -17.27 0.33 -19.62
C CYS A 253 -16.15 0.41 -20.68
N ASP A 254 -16.45 0.09 -21.95
CA ASP A 254 -15.49 0.09 -23.07
C ASP A 254 -14.24 -0.74 -22.72
N LEU A 255 -14.46 -2.00 -22.32
CA LEU A 255 -13.39 -2.93 -21.96
C LEU A 255 -12.95 -3.75 -23.19
N ASP A 256 -11.85 -4.48 -23.02
CA ASP A 256 -11.34 -5.37 -24.08
C ASP A 256 -12.42 -6.38 -24.50
N LYS A 257 -12.73 -6.37 -25.80
CA LYS A 257 -13.75 -7.23 -26.39
C LYS A 257 -13.25 -8.65 -26.60
N GLU A 258 -11.94 -8.83 -26.75
CA GLU A 258 -11.28 -10.12 -26.96
C GLU A 258 -11.21 -10.96 -25.67
N GLN A 259 -11.19 -10.31 -24.51
CA GLN A 259 -11.27 -10.99 -23.22
C GLN A 259 -12.54 -11.86 -23.14
N ALA A 260 -12.49 -13.09 -22.63
CA ALA A 260 -13.66 -13.98 -22.68
C ALA A 260 -14.93 -13.40 -22.01
N ASN A 261 -14.78 -12.82 -20.82
CA ASN A 261 -15.86 -12.16 -20.08
C ASN A 261 -15.30 -11.20 -19.02
N PHE A 262 -16.20 -10.46 -18.39
CA PHE A 262 -15.96 -9.78 -17.12
C PHE A 262 -17.12 -10.11 -16.17
N GLY A 263 -16.81 -10.50 -14.93
CA GLY A 263 -17.82 -10.78 -13.91
C GLY A 263 -17.90 -9.71 -12.85
N TRP A 264 -16.75 -9.17 -12.44
CA TRP A 264 -16.66 -8.16 -11.40
C TRP A 264 -16.10 -6.85 -11.93
N CYS A 265 -16.67 -5.75 -11.46
CA CYS A 265 -16.01 -4.45 -11.42
C CYS A 265 -15.98 -3.98 -9.97
N PHE A 266 -14.80 -3.78 -9.40
CA PHE A 266 -14.65 -3.22 -8.06
C PHE A 266 -14.47 -1.71 -8.17
N ASP A 267 -15.54 -0.94 -7.96
CA ASP A 267 -15.63 0.49 -8.29
C ASP A 267 -15.70 1.42 -7.07
N CYS A 268 -15.67 0.85 -5.85
CA CYS A 268 -15.36 1.57 -4.60
C CYS A 268 -15.20 0.55 -3.48
N VAL A 269 -14.01 -0.06 -3.43
CA VAL A 269 -13.51 -0.90 -2.34
C VAL A 269 -12.17 -0.29 -1.89
N PRO A 270 -12.19 0.77 -1.05
CA PRO A 270 -10.98 1.52 -0.72
C PRO A 270 -9.83 0.67 -0.16
N GLU A 271 -10.16 -0.47 0.45
CA GLU A 271 -9.19 -1.43 0.95
C GLU A 271 -8.32 -2.04 -0.16
N GLU A 272 -8.82 -2.12 -1.39
CA GLU A 272 -8.16 -2.79 -2.50
C GLU A 272 -7.80 -1.82 -3.64
N ASN A 273 -8.67 -0.86 -3.94
CA ASN A 273 -8.54 0.01 -5.11
C ASN A 273 -7.43 1.06 -4.96
N SER A 274 -6.89 1.47 -6.10
CA SER A 274 -6.07 2.68 -6.20
C SER A 274 -6.91 3.95 -6.18
N LEU A 275 -6.28 5.07 -5.81
CA LEU A 275 -6.78 6.43 -5.98
C LEU A 275 -5.76 7.21 -6.80
N TYR A 276 -6.21 7.90 -7.85
CA TYR A 276 -5.34 8.78 -8.63
C TYR A 276 -5.40 10.24 -8.18
N LEU A 277 -4.22 10.82 -8.03
CA LEU A 277 -4.05 12.28 -8.12
C LEU A 277 -3.49 12.62 -9.48
N LYS A 278 -3.95 13.74 -10.05
CA LYS A 278 -3.38 14.30 -11.27
C LYS A 278 -2.51 15.51 -10.89
N VAL A 279 -1.20 15.36 -10.98
CA VAL A 279 -0.19 16.37 -10.62
C VAL A 279 0.62 16.67 -11.87
N GLU A 280 0.70 17.95 -12.25
CA GLU A 280 1.41 18.38 -13.48
C GLU A 280 1.01 17.61 -14.75
N GLY A 281 -0.26 17.17 -14.83
CA GLY A 281 -0.77 16.40 -15.96
C GLY A 281 -0.54 14.89 -15.88
N GLU A 282 0.33 14.43 -14.98
CA GLU A 282 0.65 13.02 -14.74
C GLU A 282 -0.23 12.41 -13.64
N LEU A 283 -0.52 11.12 -13.75
CA LEU A 283 -1.27 10.37 -12.73
C LEU A 283 -0.32 9.78 -11.71
N PHE A 284 -0.48 10.14 -10.44
CA PHE A 284 0.16 9.52 -9.29
C PHE A 284 -0.79 8.51 -8.66
N GLU A 285 -0.36 7.26 -8.53
CA GLU A 285 -1.17 6.16 -8.01
C GLU A 285 -0.87 5.89 -6.53
N MET A 286 -1.90 5.71 -5.72
CA MET A 286 -1.74 5.32 -4.32
C MET A 286 -2.88 4.41 -3.85
N ALA A 287 -2.73 3.77 -2.70
CA ALA A 287 -3.83 3.06 -2.06
C ALA A 287 -4.98 4.02 -1.69
N SER A 288 -6.22 3.68 -2.07
CA SER A 288 -7.40 4.49 -1.70
C SER A 288 -7.62 4.61 -0.20
N ASN A 289 -7.19 3.60 0.57
CA ASN A 289 -7.19 3.64 2.02
C ASN A 289 -6.44 4.84 2.61
N ASN A 290 -5.47 5.42 1.89
CA ASN A 290 -4.78 6.63 2.35
C ASN A 290 -5.79 7.79 2.56
N LEU A 291 -6.83 7.89 1.71
CA LEU A 291 -7.94 8.84 1.89
C LEU A 291 -8.75 8.54 3.14
N VAL A 292 -9.13 7.28 3.34
CA VAL A 292 -9.94 6.85 4.50
C VAL A 292 -9.18 7.11 5.81
N PHE A 293 -7.87 6.82 5.84
CA PHE A 293 -7.05 7.00 7.03
C PHE A 293 -6.77 8.47 7.35
N TYR A 294 -6.46 9.28 6.35
CA TYR A 294 -6.08 10.68 6.56
C TYR A 294 -7.29 11.61 6.73
N GLN A 295 -8.41 11.31 6.06
CA GLN A 295 -9.62 12.14 6.04
C GLN A 295 -10.82 11.45 6.68
N THR A 296 -10.61 10.49 7.61
CA THR A 296 -11.68 9.63 8.17
C THR A 296 -12.94 10.39 8.51
N ARG A 297 -12.84 11.41 9.39
CA ARG A 297 -14.00 12.17 9.84
C ARG A 297 -14.64 13.01 8.74
N ASN A 298 -13.84 13.57 7.84
CA ASN A 298 -14.34 14.40 6.74
C ASN A 298 -15.04 13.54 5.66
N LEU A 299 -14.58 12.30 5.46
CA LEU A 299 -15.12 11.35 4.50
C LEU A 299 -16.34 10.61 5.04
N LEU A 300 -16.25 10.06 6.25
CA LEU A 300 -17.25 9.16 6.84
C LEU A 300 -18.29 9.91 7.68
N GLY A 301 -17.90 11.06 8.27
CA GLY A 301 -18.67 11.73 9.30
C GLY A 301 -18.54 11.05 10.67
N GLY A 302 -18.77 11.84 11.73
CA GLY A 302 -18.59 11.38 13.12
C GLY A 302 -19.37 10.11 13.50
N PRO A 303 -20.65 9.93 13.11
CA PRO A 303 -21.40 8.72 13.45
C PRO A 303 -20.84 7.44 12.83
N VAL A 304 -20.36 7.51 11.58
CA VAL A 304 -19.80 6.36 10.87
C VAL A 304 -18.43 6.02 11.44
N GLU A 305 -17.56 7.03 11.62
CA GLU A 305 -16.27 6.88 12.29
C GLU A 305 -16.42 6.27 13.69
N SER A 306 -17.42 6.71 14.47
CA SER A 306 -17.65 6.17 15.82
C SER A 306 -18.03 4.68 15.82
N ARG A 307 -18.65 4.19 14.74
CA ARG A 307 -19.12 2.80 14.63
C ARG A 307 -18.10 1.88 13.96
N PHE A 308 -17.39 2.38 12.96
CA PHE A 308 -16.51 1.58 12.09
C PHE A 308 -15.04 1.98 12.19
N GLY A 309 -14.70 3.01 12.98
CA GLY A 309 -13.35 3.54 13.05
C GLY A 309 -12.91 4.13 11.72
N GLN A 310 -11.72 3.73 11.27
CA GLN A 310 -11.13 4.16 10.00
C GLN A 310 -11.30 3.12 8.89
N ASP A 311 -12.36 2.31 8.97
CA ASP A 311 -12.75 1.34 7.94
C ASP A 311 -13.90 1.92 7.10
N PHE A 312 -13.85 1.75 5.77
CA PHE A 312 -14.92 2.21 4.88
C PHE A 312 -16.05 1.16 4.87
N PRO A 313 -17.27 1.49 5.32
CA PRO A 313 -18.23 0.47 5.76
C PRO A 313 -19.03 -0.20 4.63
N ILE A 314 -18.89 0.27 3.39
CA ILE A 314 -19.67 -0.18 2.24
C ILE A 314 -18.76 -0.43 1.04
N ARG A 315 -19.17 -1.33 0.17
CA ARG A 315 -18.47 -1.63 -1.08
C ARG A 315 -19.41 -1.37 -2.25
N PHE A 316 -18.84 -0.92 -3.36
CA PHE A 316 -19.58 -0.76 -4.60
C PHE A 316 -18.93 -1.58 -5.70
N ASP A 317 -19.74 -2.41 -6.35
CA ASP A 317 -19.33 -3.31 -7.39
C ASP A 317 -20.40 -3.46 -8.48
N PHE A 318 -19.95 -3.76 -9.70
CA PHE A 318 -20.83 -4.32 -10.72
C PHE A 318 -20.63 -5.82 -10.77
N LEU A 319 -21.74 -6.56 -10.70
CA LEU A 319 -21.80 -7.97 -11.04
C LEU A 319 -22.44 -8.10 -12.42
N ASP A 320 -21.65 -8.53 -13.40
CA ASP A 320 -22.13 -8.74 -14.76
C ASP A 320 -22.39 -10.22 -15.01
N THR A 321 -23.66 -10.58 -15.11
CA THR A 321 -24.14 -11.90 -15.53
C THR A 321 -24.87 -11.83 -16.88
N MET A 322 -24.87 -10.67 -17.56
CA MET A 322 -25.63 -10.45 -18.79
C MET A 322 -24.96 -11.19 -19.95
N GLY A 323 -25.62 -12.23 -20.45
CA GLY A 323 -25.02 -13.16 -21.42
C GLY A 323 -23.96 -14.07 -20.79
N GLY A 324 -23.89 -14.13 -19.46
CA GLY A 324 -23.02 -14.99 -18.67
C GLY A 324 -23.77 -16.15 -18.03
N GLY A 325 -23.31 -16.60 -16.87
CA GLY A 325 -23.85 -17.72 -16.11
C GLY A 325 -24.55 -17.32 -14.81
N ASN A 326 -25.07 -18.32 -14.10
CA ASN A 326 -25.69 -18.12 -12.79
C ASN A 326 -24.62 -18.02 -11.69
N LEU A 327 -24.90 -17.16 -10.70
CA LEU A 327 -24.17 -17.15 -9.42
C LEU A 327 -24.55 -18.36 -8.56
N SER A 328 -23.71 -18.68 -7.58
CA SER A 328 -24.00 -19.70 -6.58
C SER A 328 -25.12 -19.25 -5.63
N LEU A 329 -25.79 -20.21 -4.98
CA LEU A 329 -26.64 -19.93 -3.82
C LEU A 329 -25.74 -19.57 -2.63
N GLN A 330 -26.03 -18.45 -1.96
CA GLN A 330 -25.18 -17.89 -0.91
C GLN A 330 -25.97 -17.58 0.36
N VAL A 331 -25.30 -17.68 1.50
CA VAL A 331 -25.77 -17.20 2.81
C VAL A 331 -24.67 -16.33 3.40
N HIS A 332 -25.05 -15.17 3.93
CA HIS A 332 -24.12 -14.27 4.62
C HIS A 332 -24.29 -14.41 6.14
N PRO A 333 -23.18 -14.50 6.90
CA PRO A 333 -23.25 -14.67 8.34
C PRO A 333 -23.79 -13.41 9.03
N THR A 334 -24.39 -13.60 10.20
CA THR A 334 -24.73 -12.47 11.08
C THR A 334 -23.47 -11.88 11.71
N THR A 335 -23.56 -10.64 12.21
CA THR A 335 -22.46 -10.01 12.95
C THR A 335 -22.03 -10.81 14.19
N GLN A 336 -22.95 -11.53 14.83
CA GLN A 336 -22.63 -12.39 15.98
C GLN A 336 -21.88 -13.65 15.56
N TYR A 337 -22.16 -14.20 14.39
CA TYR A 337 -21.53 -15.44 13.91
C TYR A 337 -20.10 -15.21 13.40
N ILE A 338 -19.83 -14.05 12.78
CA ILE A 338 -18.51 -13.74 12.20
C ILE A 338 -17.48 -13.23 13.22
N ARG A 339 -17.91 -12.92 14.45
CA ARG A 339 -17.03 -12.53 15.57
C ARG A 339 -16.59 -13.78 16.33
#